data_AF-A0A1C8V840-F1
#
_entry.id   AF-A0A1C8V840-F1
#
_cell.length_a   1.000
_cell.length_b   1.000
_cell.length_c   1.000
_cell.angle_alpha   90.00
_cell.angle_beta   90.00
_cell.angle_gamma   90.00
#
_symmetry.space_group_name_H-M   'P 1'
#
loop_
_entity.id
_entity.type
_entity.pdbx_description
1 polymer ?
#
loop_
_entity_poly.entity_id
_entity_poly.type
_entity_poly.pdbx_seq_one_letter_code
_entity_poly.pdbx_strand_id
1 'polypeptide(L)'
;QRDPSLRKSGVGNVFIKNLDRSIDNKAMYDTFSAFGNILSCKVAQDDTGTSKGYGFVHFETEEAANKSIEKVNGMLLNGKKVYVGRFIPRKEREKELGEKAKLFTNVYVKNFGEDLSEEQLRNMFEKFGKITSYKVMSKDDGKSK
;
A
#
# COMPACT_ATOMS: atom_id res chain seq x y z
N GLN A 1 -18.08 1.46 -28.42
CA GLN A 1 -18.38 0.18 -27.75
C GLN A 1 -17.13 -0.21 -26.96
N ARG A 2 -17.18 -0.37 -25.63
CA ARG A 2 -15.95 -0.60 -24.81
C ARG A 2 -15.75 -2.09 -24.55
N ASP A 3 -14.57 -2.61 -24.87
CA ASP A 3 -14.25 -4.05 -24.79
C ASP A 3 -14.14 -4.55 -23.33
N PRO A 4 -14.96 -5.53 -22.89
CA PRO A 4 -14.92 -6.04 -21.52
C PRO A 4 -13.64 -6.81 -21.15
N SER A 5 -12.91 -7.32 -22.14
CA SER A 5 -11.73 -8.18 -21.95
C SER A 5 -10.57 -7.42 -21.29
N LEU A 6 -10.32 -6.17 -21.72
CA LEU A 6 -9.28 -5.30 -21.20
C LEU A 6 -9.47 -4.96 -19.71
N ARG A 7 -10.72 -4.94 -19.23
CA ARG A 7 -11.02 -4.73 -17.79
C ARG A 7 -10.72 -5.94 -16.92
N LYS A 8 -10.80 -7.15 -17.46
CA LYS A 8 -10.55 -8.39 -16.72
C LYS A 8 -9.06 -8.71 -16.61
N SER A 9 -8.24 -8.30 -17.58
CA SER A 9 -6.81 -8.60 -17.57
C SER A 9 -6.04 -7.82 -16.49
N GLY A 10 -6.58 -6.71 -16.00
CA GLY A 10 -5.88 -5.82 -15.05
C GLY A 10 -4.71 -5.05 -15.67
N VAL A 11 -4.45 -5.26 -16.96
CA VAL A 11 -3.40 -4.58 -17.72
C VAL A 11 -3.77 -3.11 -17.84
N GLY A 12 -2.83 -2.22 -17.49
CA GLY A 12 -3.07 -0.78 -17.46
C GLY A 12 -3.79 -0.26 -16.21
N ASN A 13 -4.11 -1.11 -15.22
CA ASN A 13 -4.70 -0.65 -13.97
C ASN A 13 -3.65 -0.09 -13.00
N VAL A 14 -3.94 1.10 -12.50
CA VAL A 14 -3.11 1.87 -11.58
C VAL A 14 -3.90 2.17 -10.31
N PHE A 15 -3.25 2.02 -9.18
CA PHE A 15 -3.73 2.38 -7.85
C PHE A 15 -3.07 3.67 -7.39
N ILE A 16 -3.88 4.59 -6.88
CA ILE A 16 -3.42 5.87 -6.35
C ILE A 16 -3.79 5.95 -4.87
N LYS A 17 -2.83 6.25 -4.02
CA LYS A 17 -2.99 6.37 -2.56
C LYS A 17 -2.57 7.76 -2.09
N ASN A 18 -3.10 8.17 -0.94
CA ASN A 18 -2.83 9.46 -0.31
C ASN A 18 -3.29 10.65 -1.17
N LEU A 19 -4.40 10.46 -1.89
CA LEU A 19 -5.09 11.54 -2.58
C LEU A 19 -5.67 12.54 -1.58
N ASP A 20 -5.64 13.82 -1.95
CA ASP A 20 -6.38 14.81 -1.20
C ASP A 20 -7.90 14.59 -1.34
N ARG A 21 -8.66 14.96 -0.31
CA ARG A 21 -10.11 14.76 -0.28
C ARG A 21 -10.84 15.67 -1.26
N SER A 22 -10.19 16.77 -1.68
CA SER A 22 -10.72 17.66 -2.71
C SER A 22 -10.60 17.10 -4.13
N ILE A 23 -9.80 16.05 -4.34
CA ILE A 23 -9.62 15.45 -5.65
C ILE A 23 -10.80 14.54 -5.94
N ASP A 24 -11.57 14.92 -6.96
CA ASP A 24 -12.70 14.18 -7.49
C ASP A 24 -12.30 13.32 -8.69
N ASN A 25 -13.27 12.59 -9.23
CA ASN A 25 -13.05 11.75 -10.41
C ASN A 25 -12.62 12.59 -11.62
N LYS A 26 -13.11 13.83 -11.74
CA LYS A 26 -12.81 14.72 -12.86
C LYS A 26 -11.36 15.21 -12.80
N ALA A 27 -10.92 15.74 -11.68
CA ALA A 27 -9.53 16.16 -11.48
C ALA A 27 -8.55 14.99 -11.63
N MET A 28 -8.93 13.80 -11.17
CA MET A 28 -8.15 12.58 -11.42
C MET A 28 -8.08 12.28 -12.92
N TYR A 29 -9.22 12.28 -13.64
CA TYR A 29 -9.23 12.05 -15.08
C TYR A 29 -8.35 13.06 -15.82
N ASP A 30 -8.54 14.36 -15.55
CA ASP A 30 -7.82 15.44 -16.21
C ASP A 30 -6.30 15.30 -15.99
N THR A 31 -5.86 15.01 -14.77
CA THR A 31 -4.44 14.81 -14.44
C THR A 31 -3.84 13.60 -15.15
N PHE A 32 -4.55 12.46 -15.12
CA PHE A 32 -4.02 11.20 -15.63
C PHE A 32 -4.18 11.04 -17.15
N SER A 33 -5.12 11.78 -17.77
CA SER A 33 -5.36 11.77 -19.22
C SER A 33 -4.14 12.23 -20.03
N ALA A 34 -3.28 13.03 -19.42
CA ALA A 34 -2.02 13.48 -20.03
C ALA A 34 -1.02 12.34 -20.30
N PHE A 35 -1.16 11.19 -19.61
CA PHE A 35 -0.26 10.04 -19.77
C PHE A 35 -0.78 9.01 -20.79
N GLY A 36 -2.07 9.04 -21.10
CA GLY A 36 -2.69 8.15 -22.06
C GLY A 36 -4.21 8.07 -21.93
N ASN A 37 -4.83 7.29 -22.81
CA ASN A 37 -6.27 7.14 -22.82
C ASN A 37 -6.76 6.35 -21.59
N ILE A 38 -7.70 6.95 -20.85
CA ILE A 38 -8.29 6.37 -19.66
C ILE A 38 -9.60 5.66 -20.05
N LEU A 39 -9.64 4.35 -19.84
CA LEU A 39 -10.84 3.54 -20.00
C LEU A 39 -11.84 3.75 -18.86
N SER A 40 -11.33 3.91 -17.63
CA SER A 40 -12.12 4.14 -16.43
C SER A 40 -11.28 4.78 -15.33
N CYS A 41 -11.86 5.69 -14.56
CA CYS A 41 -11.23 6.21 -13.34
C CYS A 41 -12.28 6.33 -12.23
N LYS A 42 -11.89 6.05 -10.98
CA LYS A 42 -12.80 6.11 -9.84
C LYS A 42 -12.04 6.45 -8.57
N VAL A 43 -12.41 7.56 -7.92
CA VAL A 43 -12.05 7.85 -6.52
C VAL A 43 -12.92 6.98 -5.62
N ALA A 44 -12.30 6.32 -4.63
CA ALA A 44 -13.05 5.62 -3.61
C ALA A 44 -13.65 6.65 -2.64
N GLN A 45 -14.98 6.64 -2.53
CA GLN A 45 -15.73 7.49 -1.61
C GLN A 45 -16.40 6.64 -0.54
N ASP A 46 -16.71 7.25 0.59
CA ASP A 46 -17.50 6.68 1.66
C ASP A 46 -19.00 6.84 1.41
N ASP A 47 -19.84 6.25 2.25
CA ASP A 47 -21.30 6.31 2.11
C ASP A 47 -21.85 7.74 2.18
N THR A 48 -21.07 8.66 2.75
CA THR A 48 -21.35 10.11 2.81
C THR A 48 -20.89 10.89 1.58
N GLY A 49 -20.30 10.22 0.57
CA GLY A 49 -19.71 10.84 -0.62
C GLY A 49 -18.31 11.44 -0.40
N THR A 50 -17.77 11.35 0.81
CA THR A 50 -16.42 11.86 1.13
C THR A 50 -15.34 10.93 0.56
N SER A 51 -14.31 11.48 -0.09
CA SER A 51 -13.17 10.69 -0.59
C SER A 51 -12.42 9.97 0.53
N LYS A 52 -12.18 8.67 0.34
CA LYS A 52 -11.34 7.83 1.20
C LYS A 52 -9.85 8.07 1.01
N GLY A 53 -9.46 9.01 0.14
CA GLY A 53 -8.06 9.37 -0.11
C GLY A 53 -7.31 8.35 -0.96
N TYR A 54 -8.02 7.52 -1.73
CA TYR A 54 -7.44 6.62 -2.71
C TYR A 54 -8.38 6.44 -3.91
N GLY A 55 -7.81 5.99 -5.02
CA GLY A 55 -8.55 5.80 -6.26
C GLY A 55 -7.85 4.86 -7.23
N PHE A 56 -8.53 4.61 -8.34
CA PHE A 56 -8.08 3.69 -9.37
C PHE A 56 -8.22 4.34 -10.74
N VAL A 57 -7.22 4.15 -11.60
CA VAL A 57 -7.24 4.54 -13.01
C VAL A 57 -6.96 3.30 -13.83
N HIS A 58 -7.77 3.08 -14.85
CA HIS A 58 -7.57 2.05 -15.85
C HIS A 58 -7.21 2.72 -17.17
N PHE A 59 -5.96 2.57 -17.57
CA PHE A 59 -5.47 2.97 -18.88
C PHE A 59 -5.76 1.92 -19.93
N GLU A 60 -5.86 2.36 -21.19
CA GLU A 60 -5.97 1.48 -22.34
C GLU A 60 -4.70 0.64 -22.56
N THR A 61 -3.54 1.20 -22.25
CA THR A 61 -2.24 0.53 -22.43
C THR A 61 -1.45 0.43 -21.13
N GLU A 62 -0.64 -0.63 -21.00
CA GLU A 62 0.28 -0.78 -19.87
C GLU A 62 1.36 0.31 -19.84
N GLU A 63 1.77 0.77 -21.03
CA GLU A 63 2.78 1.81 -21.18
C GLU A 63 2.32 3.14 -20.56
N ALA A 64 1.07 3.53 -20.78
CA ALA A 64 0.47 4.71 -20.16
C ALA A 64 0.41 4.57 -18.63
N ALA A 65 0.05 3.39 -18.14
CA ALA A 65 0.08 3.10 -16.71
C ALA A 65 1.48 3.24 -16.10
N ASN A 66 2.50 2.64 -16.72
CA ASN A 66 3.89 2.75 -16.25
C ASN A 66 4.39 4.20 -16.28
N LYS A 67 4.14 4.95 -17.36
CA LYS A 67 4.48 6.37 -17.45
C LYS A 67 3.84 7.20 -16.34
N SER A 68 2.56 6.94 -16.04
CA SER A 68 1.86 7.64 -14.96
C SER A 68 2.46 7.32 -13.59
N ILE A 69 2.89 6.06 -13.37
CA ILE A 69 3.56 5.65 -12.14
C ILE A 69 4.90 6.38 -12.02
N GLU A 70 5.74 6.33 -13.04
CA GLU A 70 7.08 6.94 -13.01
C GLU A 70 7.04 8.46 -12.82
N LYS A 71 6.05 9.14 -13.43
CA LYS A 71 5.95 10.59 -13.37
C LYS A 71 5.20 11.09 -12.16
N VAL A 72 4.11 10.45 -11.76
CA VAL A 72 3.20 10.98 -10.72
C VAL A 72 3.50 10.40 -9.34
N ASN A 73 4.14 9.22 -9.25
CA ASN A 73 4.46 8.62 -7.97
C ASN A 73 5.43 9.52 -7.17
N GLY A 74 4.98 9.98 -6.01
CA GLY A 74 5.73 10.88 -5.14
C GLY A 74 5.61 12.36 -5.48
N MET A 75 4.79 12.75 -6.46
CA MET A 75 4.48 14.15 -6.72
C MET A 75 3.51 14.72 -5.67
N LEU A 76 3.53 16.04 -5.51
CA LEU A 76 2.59 16.77 -4.67
C LEU A 76 1.34 17.13 -5.49
N LEU A 77 0.22 16.46 -5.21
CA LEU A 77 -1.09 16.82 -5.73
C LEU A 77 -1.87 17.55 -4.62
N ASN A 78 -2.23 18.80 -4.88
CA ASN A 78 -2.92 19.67 -3.91
C ASN A 78 -2.25 19.71 -2.52
N GLY A 79 -0.91 19.79 -2.51
CA GLY A 79 -0.12 19.82 -1.26
C GLY A 79 0.10 18.46 -0.59
N LYS A 80 -0.44 17.36 -1.12
CA LYS A 80 -0.21 16.00 -0.61
C LYS A 80 0.62 15.16 -1.56
N LYS A 81 1.59 14.44 -0.99
CA LYS A 81 2.44 13.51 -1.73
C LYS A 81 1.63 12.28 -2.12
N VAL A 82 1.28 12.13 -3.39
CA VAL A 82 0.52 10.97 -3.86
C VAL A 82 1.44 9.80 -4.13
N TYR A 83 0.92 8.60 -3.92
CA TYR A 83 1.59 7.36 -4.29
C TYR A 83 0.83 6.72 -5.44
N VAL A 84 1.55 6.39 -6.51
CA VAL A 84 0.98 5.78 -7.72
C VAL A 84 1.71 4.47 -7.95
N GLY A 85 0.98 3.38 -8.16
CA GLY A 85 1.56 2.06 -8.37
C GLY A 85 0.64 1.16 -9.18
N ARG A 86 1.15 0.00 -9.60
CA ARG A 86 0.32 -0.99 -10.30
C ARG A 86 -0.81 -1.46 -9.39
N PHE A 87 -2.00 -1.62 -9.95
CA PHE A 87 -3.11 -2.18 -9.21
C PHE A 87 -2.89 -3.67 -8.99
N ILE A 88 -2.75 -4.05 -7.72
CA ILE A 88 -2.72 -5.45 -7.29
C ILE A 88 -4.06 -5.76 -6.62
N PRO A 89 -4.85 -6.71 -7.17
CA PRO A 89 -6.07 -7.19 -6.56
C PRO A 89 -5.85 -7.62 -5.11
N ARG A 90 -6.85 -7.42 -4.25
CA ARG A 90 -6.76 -7.75 -2.82
C ARG A 90 -6.30 -9.19 -2.58
N LYS A 91 -6.85 -10.15 -3.33
CA LYS A 91 -6.53 -11.59 -3.23
C LYS A 91 -5.05 -11.88 -3.52
N GLU A 92 -4.47 -11.21 -4.52
CA GLU A 92 -3.05 -11.34 -4.83
C GLU A 92 -2.17 -10.67 -3.77
N ARG A 93 -2.59 -9.49 -3.29
CA ARG A 93 -1.90 -8.80 -2.21
C ARG A 93 -1.85 -9.64 -0.93
N GLU A 94 -2.94 -10.32 -0.58
CA GLU A 94 -2.99 -11.23 0.57
C GLU A 94 -2.08 -12.45 0.37
N LYS A 95 -1.96 -12.97 -0.86
CA LYS A 95 -1.03 -14.06 -1.18
C LYS A 95 0.43 -13.63 -1.07
N GLU A 96 0.81 -12.50 -1.66
CA GLU A 96 2.17 -11.95 -1.57
C GLU A 96 2.55 -11.62 -0.11
N LEU A 97 1.62 -11.02 0.65
CA LEU A 97 1.85 -10.71 2.05
C LEU A 97 2.02 -11.99 2.87
N GLY A 98 1.21 -13.02 2.59
CA GLY A 98 1.31 -14.32 3.22
C GLY A 98 2.62 -15.05 2.88
N GLU A 99 3.08 -14.98 1.63
CA GLU A 99 4.38 -15.56 1.23
C GLU A 99 5.57 -14.78 1.81
N LYS A 100 5.49 -13.45 1.86
CA LYS A 100 6.48 -12.63 2.60
C LYS A 100 6.47 -12.96 4.09
N ALA A 101 5.30 -13.11 4.71
CA ALA A 101 5.20 -13.52 6.11
C ALA A 101 5.81 -14.91 6.37
N LYS A 102 5.75 -15.84 5.40
CA LYS A 102 6.46 -17.14 5.48
C LYS A 102 7.97 -17.02 5.34
N LEU A 103 8.47 -16.00 4.63
CA LEU A 103 9.90 -15.70 4.52
C LEU A 103 10.47 -15.04 5.78
N PHE A 104 9.62 -14.44 6.62
CA PHE A 104 10.03 -13.90 7.91
C PHE A 104 9.78 -14.92 9.02
N THR A 105 10.85 -15.48 9.58
CA THR A 105 10.82 -16.37 10.76
C THR A 105 10.60 -15.60 12.07
N ASN A 106 9.68 -14.64 12.06
CA ASN A 106 9.42 -13.78 13.22
C ASN A 106 8.70 -14.57 14.31
N VAL A 107 9.28 -14.62 15.51
CA VAL A 107 8.67 -15.21 16.70
C VAL A 107 8.07 -14.09 17.55
N TYR A 108 6.79 -14.22 17.89
CA TYR A 108 6.11 -13.27 18.77
C TYR A 108 6.06 -13.81 20.20
N VAL A 109 6.75 -13.14 21.11
CA VAL A 109 6.90 -13.56 22.51
C VAL A 109 6.08 -12.61 23.39
N LYS A 110 5.18 -13.18 24.20
CA LYS A 110 4.35 -12.46 25.18
C LYS A 110 4.58 -13.05 26.56
N ASN A 111 4.25 -12.28 27.60
CA ASN A 111 4.24 -12.73 29.00
C ASN A 111 5.62 -13.14 29.54
N PHE A 112 6.67 -12.42 29.17
CA PHE A 112 8.05 -12.69 29.60
C PHE A 112 8.44 -11.97 30.91
N GLY A 113 7.48 -11.40 31.64
CA GLY A 113 7.71 -10.65 32.88
C GLY A 113 8.22 -9.22 32.63
N GLU A 114 7.86 -8.27 33.50
CA GLU A 114 8.29 -6.87 33.39
C GLU A 114 9.80 -6.69 33.67
N ASP A 115 10.43 -7.69 34.31
CA ASP A 115 11.84 -7.66 34.73
C ASP A 115 12.82 -8.06 33.61
N LEU A 116 12.33 -8.66 32.52
CA LEU A 116 13.17 -9.06 31.41
C LEU A 116 13.37 -7.90 30.44
N SER A 117 14.57 -7.33 30.51
CA SER A 117 15.01 -6.28 29.58
C SER A 117 15.18 -6.82 28.16
N GLU A 118 15.13 -5.89 27.21
CA GLU A 118 15.32 -6.18 25.78
C GLU A 118 16.67 -6.88 25.49
N GLU A 119 17.73 -6.50 26.20
CA GLU A 119 19.06 -7.14 26.07
C GLU A 119 19.06 -8.59 26.57
N GLN A 120 18.35 -8.88 27.66
CA GLN A 120 18.25 -10.23 28.21
C GLN A 120 17.43 -11.15 27.30
N LEU A 121 16.33 -10.64 26.72
CA LEU A 121 15.56 -11.35 25.72
C LEU A 121 16.41 -11.67 24.49
N ARG A 122 17.15 -10.69 23.98
CA ARG A 122 18.06 -10.90 22.85
C ARG A 122 19.08 -12.01 23.15
N ASN A 123 19.79 -11.92 24.27
CA ASN A 123 20.79 -12.92 24.66
C ASN A 123 20.19 -14.32 24.84
N MET A 124 18.92 -14.41 25.27
CA MET A 124 18.21 -15.69 25.39
C MET A 124 17.93 -16.30 24.01
N PHE A 125 17.45 -15.49 23.05
CA PHE A 125 17.09 -15.95 21.71
C PHE A 125 18.29 -16.14 20.77
N GLU A 126 19.42 -15.46 21.00
CA GLU A 126 20.64 -15.63 20.20
C GLU A 126 21.19 -17.06 20.27
N LYS A 127 20.93 -17.78 21.36
CA LYS A 127 21.31 -19.19 21.52
C LYS A 127 20.58 -20.12 20.55
N PHE A 128 19.43 -19.72 20.04
CA PHE A 128 18.58 -20.53 19.16
C PHE A 128 18.70 -20.15 17.69
N GLY A 129 19.45 -19.10 17.37
CA GLY A 129 19.72 -18.69 15.99
C GLY A 129 20.15 -17.24 15.88
N LYS A 130 20.63 -16.88 14.69
CA LYS A 130 21.03 -15.50 14.39
C LYS A 130 19.78 -14.61 14.33
N ILE A 131 19.68 -13.67 15.26
CA ILE A 131 18.62 -12.67 15.27
C ILE A 131 18.99 -11.58 14.26
N THR A 132 18.18 -11.43 13.21
CA THR A 132 18.34 -10.37 12.19
C THR A 132 17.65 -9.08 12.58
N SER A 133 16.55 -9.18 13.34
CA SER A 133 15.80 -8.04 13.85
C SER A 133 15.03 -8.47 15.10
N TYR A 134 14.99 -7.59 16.10
CA TYR A 134 14.16 -7.75 17.30
C TYR A 134 13.51 -6.40 17.63
N LYS A 135 12.35 -6.45 18.27
CA LYS A 135 11.63 -5.26 18.73
C LYS A 135 10.77 -5.61 19.93
N VAL A 136 11.05 -5.00 21.08
CA VAL A 136 10.17 -5.06 22.26
C VAL A 136 9.14 -3.94 22.18
N MET A 137 7.86 -4.28 22.27
CA MET A 137 6.78 -3.28 22.27
C MET A 137 6.53 -2.82 23.70
N SER A 138 7.03 -1.64 24.06
CA SER A 138 6.71 -0.95 25.32
C SER A 138 5.48 -0.05 25.15
N LYS A 139 4.69 0.10 26.22
CA LYS A 139 3.66 1.15 26.36
C LYS A 139 4.34 2.47 26.75
N ASP A 140 3.67 3.60 26.50
CA ASP A 140 4.12 4.96 26.87
C ASP A 140 4.56 5.13 28.33
N ASP A 141 4.14 4.23 29.22
CA ASP A 141 4.51 4.20 30.64
C ASP A 141 5.86 3.52 30.94
N GLY A 142 6.61 3.12 29.90
CA GLY A 142 7.90 2.41 30.03
C GLY A 142 7.79 0.91 30.30
N LYS A 143 6.57 0.38 30.49
CA LYS A 143 6.30 -1.06 30.71
C LYS A 143 6.03 -1.81 29.41
N SER A 144 6.61 -3.01 29.26
CA SER A 144 6.40 -3.91 28.11
C SER A 144 4.95 -4.40 28.01
N LYS A 145 4.40 -4.50 26.79
CA LYS A 145 2.98 -4.83 26.53
C LYS A 145 2.67 -6.33 26.44
#